data_AF-A0A8H7CUT5-F1
#
_entry.id   AF-A0A8H7CUT5-F1
#
_cell.length_a   1.000
_cell.length_b   1.000
_cell.length_c   1.000
_cell.angle_alpha   90.00
_cell.angle_beta   90.00
_cell.angle_gamma   90.00
#
_symmetry.space_group_name_H-M   'P 1'
#
loop_
_entity.id
_entity.type
_entity.pdbx_description
1 polymer ?
#
loop_
_entity_poly.entity_id
_entity_poly.type
_entity_poly.pdbx_seq_one_letter_code
_entity_poly.pdbx_strand_id
1 'polypeptide(L)'
;MSHYLDVFFIDTSTIATIDTGLKNIAVVKDSGDSQQDGLLWLTSSVEEWLVVFDNADDPSINLNEFIPQCDHGNIIITSRNPGLCVYAGLHSLVSDMEVEAAVALLFKSAAQEAT
;
A
#
# COMPACT_ATOMS: atom_id res chain seq x y z
N MET A 1 -20.38 -5.13 -0.01
CA MET A 1 -19.76 -5.35 1.32
C MET A 1 -18.28 -5.51 1.07
N SER A 2 -17.42 -4.74 1.75
CA SER A 2 -15.97 -4.97 1.68
C SER A 2 -15.65 -6.29 2.40
N HIS A 3 -14.75 -7.08 1.81
CA HIS A 3 -14.26 -8.31 2.42
C HIS A 3 -13.29 -8.02 3.58
N TYR A 4 -12.59 -6.89 3.53
CA TYR A 4 -11.64 -6.47 4.55
C TYR A 4 -12.30 -5.70 5.70
N LEU A 5 -11.88 -6.02 6.93
CA LEU A 5 -12.28 -5.33 8.17
C LEU A 5 -11.46 -4.07 8.42
N ASP A 6 -10.16 -4.15 8.14
CA ASP A 6 -9.25 -3.01 8.24
C ASP A 6 -8.49 -2.82 6.92
N VAL A 7 -8.37 -1.56 6.49
CA VAL A 7 -7.58 -1.17 5.32
C VAL A 7 -6.64 -0.04 5.71
N PHE A 8 -5.34 -0.26 5.52
CA PHE A 8 -4.30 0.69 5.88
C PHE A 8 -3.51 1.15 4.65
N PHE A 9 -3.19 2.43 4.60
CA PHE A 9 -2.31 3.01 3.59
C PHE A 9 -1.02 3.48 4.27
N ILE A 10 0.11 2.99 3.78
CA ILE A 10 1.44 3.33 4.30
C ILE A 10 2.23 3.98 3.17
N ASP A 11 2.66 5.22 3.38
CA ASP A 11 3.62 5.88 2.51
C ASP A 11 5.01 5.26 2.70
N THR A 12 5.50 4.64 1.64
CA THR A 12 6.75 3.86 1.58
C THR A 12 7.88 4.66 0.91
N SER A 13 7.72 5.98 0.79
CA SER A 13 8.73 6.87 0.20
C SER A 13 10.03 6.93 0.99
N THR A 14 9.99 6.69 2.31
CA THR A 14 11.16 6.67 3.21
C THR A 14 10.96 5.70 4.37
N ILE A 15 12.03 5.28 5.06
CA ILE A 15 11.91 4.49 6.29
C ILE A 15 11.07 5.22 7.36
N ALA A 16 11.24 6.53 7.52
CA ALA A 16 10.50 7.30 8.52
C ALA A 16 8.98 7.33 8.27
N THR A 17 8.56 7.36 6.99
CA THR A 17 7.13 7.32 6.64
C THR A 17 6.55 5.93 6.84
N ILE A 18 7.34 4.87 6.57
CA ILE A 18 6.94 3.48 6.86
C ILE A 18 6.76 3.28 8.37
N ASP A 19 7.75 3.71 9.17
CA ASP A 19 7.71 3.63 10.63
C ASP A 19 6.48 4.34 11.20
N THR A 20 6.20 5.54 10.69
CA THR A 20 5.02 6.31 11.08
C THR A 20 3.73 5.59 10.70
N GLY A 21 3.65 5.02 9.49
CA GLY A 21 2.48 4.27 9.03
C GLY A 21 2.20 3.04 9.89
N LEU A 22 3.22 2.22 10.16
CA LEU A 22 3.09 1.03 11.01
C LEU A 22 2.77 1.41 12.46
N LYS A 23 3.42 2.44 13.02
CA LYS A 23 3.06 2.97 14.33
C LYS A 23 1.59 3.40 14.41
N ASN A 24 1.07 4.05 13.37
CA ASN A 24 -0.34 4.47 13.34
C ASN A 24 -1.29 3.27 13.39
N ILE A 25 -0.94 2.14 12.76
CA ILE A 25 -1.71 0.90 12.90
C ILE A 25 -1.76 0.48 14.37
N ALA A 26 -0.60 0.44 15.04
CA ALA A 26 -0.53 0.05 16.45
C ALA A 26 -1.43 0.90 17.35
N VAL A 27 -1.40 2.23 17.14
CA VAL A 27 -2.21 3.18 17.90
C VAL A 27 -3.70 2.99 17.64
N VAL A 28 -4.12 2.83 16.38
CA VAL A 28 -5.53 2.65 16.02
C VAL A 28 -6.09 1.32 16.54
N LYS A 29 -5.25 0.30 16.60
CA LYS A 29 -5.63 -1.03 17.09
C LYS A 29 -5.39 -1.22 18.60
N ASP A 30 -4.98 -0.16 19.30
CA ASP A 30 -4.68 -0.16 20.74
C ASP A 30 -3.67 -1.28 21.11
N SER A 31 -2.68 -1.51 20.26
CA SER A 31 -1.70 -2.59 20.39
C SER A 31 -0.28 -2.10 20.69
N GLY A 32 -0.11 -0.79 20.93
CA GLY A 32 1.18 -0.17 21.23
C GLY A 32 1.36 1.18 20.53
N ASP A 33 2.60 1.66 20.48
CA ASP A 33 2.93 2.98 19.94
C ASP A 33 4.26 3.02 19.15
N SER A 34 4.74 1.86 18.68
CA SER A 34 5.93 1.72 17.85
C SER A 34 5.65 1.06 16.50
N GLN A 35 6.61 1.14 15.58
CA GLN A 35 6.56 0.44 14.30
C GLN A 35 6.47 -1.08 14.50
N GLN A 36 7.24 -1.61 15.44
CA GLN A 36 7.26 -3.04 15.78
C GLN A 36 5.90 -3.51 16.30
N ASP A 37 5.21 -2.70 17.10
CA ASP A 37 3.88 -3.05 17.61
C ASP A 37 2.85 -3.16 16.48
N GLY A 38 2.94 -2.29 15.47
CA GLY A 38 2.06 -2.33 14.30
C GLY A 38 2.33 -3.56 13.44
N LEU A 39 3.60 -3.87 13.21
CA LEU A 39 4.01 -5.09 12.49
C LEU A 39 3.58 -6.36 13.23
N LEU A 40 3.69 -6.36 14.56
CA LEU A 40 3.25 -7.46 15.43
C LEU A 40 1.73 -7.63 15.38
N TRP A 41 0.97 -6.54 15.38
CA TRP A 41 -0.48 -6.58 15.23
C TRP A 41 -0.88 -7.21 13.89
N LEU A 42 -0.27 -6.77 12.78
CA LEU A 42 -0.51 -7.36 11.45
C LEU A 42 -0.19 -8.85 11.42
N THR A 43 0.89 -9.27 12.08
CA THR A 43 1.33 -10.68 12.11
C THR A 43 0.43 -11.57 12.98
N SER A 44 -0.23 -11.00 14.00
CA SER A 44 -1.05 -11.75 14.98
C SER A 44 -2.55 -11.69 14.71
N SER A 45 -3.01 -10.69 13.98
CA SER A 45 -4.42 -10.49 13.66
C SER A 45 -4.86 -11.38 12.50
N VAL A 46 -5.57 -12.47 12.81
CA VAL A 46 -6.09 -13.43 11.83
C VAL A 46 -7.30 -12.88 11.04
N GLU A 47 -7.76 -11.67 11.36
CA GLU A 47 -8.82 -10.99 10.61
C GLU A 47 -8.33 -10.59 9.20
N GLU A 48 -9.25 -10.54 8.22
CA GLU A 48 -8.90 -10.10 6.86
C GLU A 48 -8.61 -8.59 6.84
N TRP A 49 -7.34 -8.23 7.00
CA TRP A 49 -6.83 -6.87 6.79
C TRP A 49 -6.16 -6.73 5.42
N LEU A 50 -6.09 -5.49 4.94
CA LEU A 50 -5.37 -5.09 3.73
C LEU A 50 -4.40 -3.95 4.05
N VAL A 51 -3.14 -4.09 3.65
CA VAL A 51 -2.14 -3.01 3.69
C VAL A 51 -1.74 -2.62 2.27
N VAL A 52 -1.78 -1.32 1.99
CA VAL A 52 -1.25 -0.74 0.75
C VAL A 52 0.04 0.00 1.07
N PHE A 53 1.18 -0.57 0.67
CA PHE A 53 2.48 0.10 0.67
C PHE A 53 2.59 0.94 -0.60
N ASP A 54 2.38 2.24 -0.46
CA ASP A 54 2.36 3.19 -1.58
C ASP A 54 3.74 3.83 -1.80
N ASN A 55 4.14 4.09 -3.05
CA ASN A 55 5.40 4.76 -3.42
C ASN A 55 6.67 4.02 -2.95
N ALA A 56 6.68 2.69 -2.98
CA ALA A 56 7.84 1.88 -2.59
C ALA A 56 8.95 1.91 -3.66
N ASP A 57 9.50 3.08 -3.95
CA ASP A 57 10.35 3.29 -5.13
C ASP A 57 11.85 3.15 -4.85
N ASP A 58 12.28 3.38 -3.61
CA ASP A 58 13.70 3.41 -3.25
C ASP A 58 14.27 1.97 -3.14
N PRO A 59 15.17 1.56 -4.05
CA PRO A 59 15.75 0.21 -4.03
C PRO A 59 16.72 -0.01 -2.87
N SER A 60 17.12 1.03 -2.14
CA SER A 60 17.94 0.90 -0.94
C SER A 60 17.15 0.46 0.29
N ILE A 61 15.82 0.60 0.26
CA ILE A 61 14.94 0.16 1.33
C ILE A 61 14.64 -1.33 1.15
N ASN A 62 15.07 -2.14 2.11
CA ASN A 62 14.70 -3.55 2.16
C ASN A 62 13.26 -3.69 2.69
N LEU A 63 12.28 -3.64 1.78
CA LEU A 63 10.86 -3.67 2.15
C LEU A 63 10.46 -4.92 2.94
N ASN A 64 11.20 -6.03 2.79
CA ASN A 64 10.95 -7.27 3.53
C ASN A 64 11.00 -7.10 5.05
N GLU A 65 11.72 -6.10 5.56
CA GLU A 65 11.80 -5.80 7.00
C GLU A 65 10.49 -5.23 7.57
N PHE A 66 9.62 -4.73 6.70
CA PHE A 66 8.35 -4.09 7.06
C PHE A 66 7.12 -4.92 6.63
N ILE A 67 7.34 -6.02 5.91
CA ILE A 67 6.28 -6.94 5.51
C ILE A 67 6.03 -7.95 6.65
N PRO A 68 4.78 -8.07 7.17
CA PRO A 68 4.46 -9.03 8.21
C PRO A 68 4.68 -10.46 7.70
N GLN A 69 5.40 -11.26 8.50
CA GLN A 69 5.72 -12.64 8.15
C GLN A 69 4.61 -13.56 8.66
N CYS A 70 3.50 -13.59 7.93
CA CYS A 70 2.29 -14.38 8.23
C CYS A 70 1.69 -15.01 6.97
N ASP A 71 0.74 -15.92 7.16
CA ASP A 71 0.03 -16.66 6.10
C ASP A 71 -1.38 -16.10 5.79
N HIS A 72 -1.71 -14.95 6.39
CA HIS A 72 -2.99 -14.26 6.29
C HIS A 72 -2.78 -12.77 6.00
N GLY A 73 -3.88 -12.06 5.72
CA GLY A 73 -3.87 -10.67 5.29
C GLY A 73 -3.53 -10.52 3.80
N ASN A 74 -3.77 -9.31 3.28
CA ASN A 74 -3.46 -8.98 1.89
C ASN A 74 -2.56 -7.74 1.83
N ILE A 75 -1.64 -7.74 0.87
CA ILE A 75 -0.69 -6.66 0.67
C ILE A 75 -0.74 -6.23 -0.79
N ILE A 76 -0.87 -4.92 -1.02
CA ILE A 76 -0.64 -4.29 -2.31
C ILE A 76 0.58 -3.40 -2.19
N ILE A 77 1.51 -3.51 -3.14
CA ILE A 77 2.68 -2.64 -3.24
C ILE A 77 2.54 -1.84 -4.52
N THR A 78 2.55 -0.51 -4.43
CA THR A 78 2.67 0.37 -5.60
C THR A 78 4.11 0.85 -5.70
N SER A 79 4.69 0.76 -6.89
CA SER A 79 6.09 1.09 -7.10
C SER A 79 6.41 1.31 -8.57
N ARG A 80 7.34 2.22 -8.82
CA ARG A 80 8.07 2.43 -10.08
C ARG A 80 9.32 1.53 -10.15
N ASN A 81 9.71 0.88 -9.06
CA ASN A 81 10.81 -0.07 -9.00
C ASN A 81 10.31 -1.49 -9.35
N PRO A 82 10.57 -2.00 -10.57
CA PRO A 82 10.14 -3.34 -10.97
C PRO A 82 10.82 -4.45 -10.15
N GLY A 83 11.93 -4.16 -9.45
CA GLY A 83 12.62 -5.11 -8.59
C GLY A 83 11.77 -5.64 -7.43
N LEU A 84 10.71 -4.92 -7.03
CA LEU A 84 9.81 -5.37 -5.96
C LEU A 84 8.89 -6.51 -6.36
N CYS A 85 8.84 -6.90 -7.65
CA CYS A 85 8.04 -8.06 -8.09
C CYS A 85 8.45 -9.35 -7.37
N VAL A 86 9.67 -9.43 -6.81
CA VAL A 86 10.13 -10.58 -6.01
C VAL A 86 9.30 -10.81 -4.74
N TYR A 87 8.63 -9.78 -4.23
CA TYR A 87 7.79 -9.85 -3.03
C TYR A 87 6.33 -10.20 -3.34
N ALA A 88 5.94 -10.22 -4.62
CA ALA A 88 4.56 -10.32 -5.02
C ALA A 88 4.23 -11.70 -5.62
N GLY A 89 3.17 -12.34 -5.13
CA GLY A 89 2.61 -13.53 -5.77
C GLY A 89 1.98 -13.23 -7.15
N LEU A 90 1.55 -11.98 -7.35
CA LEU A 90 1.03 -11.44 -8.60
C LEU A 90 1.49 -10.00 -8.77
N HIS A 91 1.92 -9.62 -9.96
CA HIS A 91 2.23 -8.23 -10.30
C HIS A 91 1.52 -7.83 -11.59
N SER A 92 1.30 -6.53 -11.77
CA SER A 92 0.72 -5.96 -12.98
C SER A 92 1.39 -4.64 -13.28
N LEU A 93 1.79 -4.44 -14.53
CA LEU A 93 2.29 -3.16 -14.99
C LEU A 93 1.10 -2.26 -15.29
N VAL A 94 1.13 -1.05 -14.75
CA VAL A 94 0.16 -0.01 -15.12
C VAL A 94 0.59 0.54 -16.47
N SER A 95 -0.24 0.32 -17.49
CA SER A 95 -0.01 0.83 -18.84
C SER A 95 -0.50 2.26 -18.98
N ASP A 96 -0.19 2.86 -20.13
CA ASP A 96 -0.73 4.16 -20.51
C ASP A 96 -2.26 4.16 -20.55
N MET A 97 -2.83 5.32 -20.29
CA MET A 97 -4.27 5.56 -20.41
C MET A 97 -4.66 5.64 -21.89
N GLU A 98 -5.73 4.96 -22.26
CA GLU A 98 -6.30 5.07 -23.61
C GLU A 98 -6.64 6.51 -23.96
N VAL A 99 -6.46 6.89 -25.22
CA VAL A 99 -6.59 8.29 -25.67
C VAL A 99 -7.97 8.85 -25.35
N GLU A 100 -9.03 8.06 -25.55
CA GLU A 100 -10.41 8.47 -25.26
C GLU A 100 -10.61 8.74 -23.77
N ALA A 101 -10.04 7.90 -22.90
CA ALA A 101 -10.09 8.10 -21.46
C ALA A 101 -9.26 9.32 -21.03
N ALA A 102 -8.11 9.55 -21.67
CA ALA A 102 -7.26 10.71 -21.40
C ALA A 102 -7.95 12.03 -21.81
N VAL A 103 -8.60 12.05 -22.97
CA VAL A 103 -9.40 13.19 -23.45
C VAL A 103 -10.58 13.44 -22.50
N ALA A 104 -11.32 12.40 -22.11
CA ALA A 104 -12.42 12.52 -21.16
C ALA A 104 -11.95 13.06 -19.80
N LEU A 105 -10.80 12.57 -19.29
CA LEU A 105 -10.20 13.05 -18.06
C LEU A 105 -9.80 14.53 -18.15
N LEU A 106 -9.23 14.95 -19.29
CA LEU A 106 -8.86 16.34 -19.54
C LEU A 106 -10.07 17.27 -19.49
N PHE A 107 -11.14 16.94 -20.21
CA PHE A 107 -12.37 17.74 -20.22
C PHE A 107 -12.96 17.82 -18.81
N LYS A 108 -13.09 16.67 -18.13
CA LYS A 108 -13.59 16.62 -16.75
C LYS A 108 -12.76 17.51 -15.81
N SER A 109 -11.43 17.50 -15.95
CA SER A 109 -10.52 18.29 -15.11
C SER A 109 -10.59 19.79 -15.43
N ALA A 110 -10.92 20.16 -16.66
CA ALA A 110 -11.15 21.53 -17.09
C ALA A 110 -12.56 22.06 -16.74
N ALA A 111 -13.38 21.27 -16.02
CA ALA A 111 -14.81 21.54 -15.79
C ALA A 111 -15.62 21.74 -17.09
N GLN A 112 -15.21 21.05 -18.14
CA GLN A 112 -15.91 20.98 -19.42
C GLN A 112 -16.47 19.56 -19.56
N GLU A 113 -17.71 19.42 -20.03
CA GLU A 113 -18.23 18.10 -20.40
C GLU A 113 -17.74 17.77 -21.81
N ALA A 114 -17.14 16.58 -21.97
CA ALA A 114 -16.80 16.06 -23.29
C ALA A 114 -18.11 15.88 -24.08
N THR A 115 -18.34 16.74 -25.06
CA THR A 115 -19.57 16.75 -25.89
C THR A 115 -19.42 15.78 -27.06
#